data_AF-A0A6V7WBL5-F1
#
_entry.id   AF-A0A6V7WBL5-F1
#
_cell.length_a   1.000
_cell.length_b   1.000
_cell.length_c   1.000
_cell.angle_alpha   90.00
_cell.angle_beta   90.00
_cell.angle_gamma   90.00
#
_symmetry.space_group_name_H-M   'P 1'
#
loop_
_entity.id
_entity.type
_entity.pdbx_description
1 polymer ?
#
loop_
_entity_poly.entity_id
_entity_poly.type
_entity_poly.pdbx_seq_one_letter_code
_entity_poly.pdbx_strand_id
1 'polypeptide(L)'
;MLSTFGESNGGGRSGAFLAVDANLELLQRTGQLDVFEYARTLINSRQNLISSVEQYTFIYDVLCEAVLCNVQPMAMHQLKDRSTMYKARKNRELMELQDSHENKLLTMLTAPLRIGDCAGGHRLENRGKNRDVMVVPPDHARPYLQTLHGESKDYTYINAVEVDGFTRKAEFIVTEWPKQQTLDSFWTLVFDHNVHTVICLTNQPTDTKARKREFNKLINI
;
A
#
# COMPACT_ATOMS: atom_id res chain seq x y z
N MET A 1 -9.33 -3.60 3.96
CA MET A 1 -9.85 -4.97 3.90
C MET A 1 -10.40 -5.51 5.23
N LEU A 2 -10.00 -4.99 6.40
CA LEU A 2 -10.62 -5.36 7.70
C LEU A 2 -11.89 -4.53 8.06
N SER A 3 -12.21 -3.50 7.27
CA SER A 3 -13.36 -2.61 7.48
C SER A 3 -14.70 -3.18 7.01
N THR A 4 -14.69 -4.32 6.31
CA THR A 4 -15.90 -4.99 5.78
C THR A 4 -16.53 -5.98 6.76
N PHE A 5 -15.88 -6.30 7.88
CA PHE A 5 -16.48 -7.14 8.91
C PHE A 5 -17.40 -6.30 9.79
N GLY A 6 -18.63 -6.11 9.32
CA GLY A 6 -19.74 -5.59 10.11
C GLY A 6 -19.94 -6.43 11.37
N GLU A 7 -20.28 -5.74 12.46
CA GLU A 7 -20.67 -6.23 13.79
C GLU A 7 -19.56 -6.49 14.82
N SER A 8 -19.63 -5.73 15.93
CA SER A 8 -18.82 -5.86 17.14
C SER A 8 -19.45 -6.82 18.16
N ASN A 9 -19.97 -7.96 17.71
CA ASN A 9 -20.61 -8.96 18.57
C ASN A 9 -19.62 -10.03 19.11
N GLY A 10 -18.31 -9.86 18.83
CA GLY A 10 -17.26 -10.81 19.21
C GLY A 10 -17.27 -12.12 18.41
N GLY A 11 -18.05 -12.16 17.32
CA GLY A 11 -18.20 -13.30 16.40
C GLY A 11 -17.22 -13.23 15.24
N GLY A 12 -17.59 -12.49 14.19
CA GLY A 12 -16.97 -12.54 12.87
C GLY A 12 -15.45 -12.33 12.82
N ARG A 13 -14.95 -11.22 13.35
CA ARG A 13 -13.49 -10.94 13.34
C ARG A 13 -12.70 -11.89 14.24
N SER A 14 -13.28 -12.25 15.39
CA SER A 14 -12.66 -13.15 16.35
C SER A 14 -12.59 -14.58 15.79
N GLY A 15 -13.65 -15.06 15.15
CA GLY A 15 -13.67 -16.38 14.51
C GLY A 15 -12.72 -16.47 13.33
N ALA A 16 -12.66 -15.44 12.48
CA ALA A 16 -11.67 -15.38 11.40
C ALA A 16 -10.22 -15.42 11.94
N PHE A 17 -9.92 -14.64 12.98
CA PHE A 17 -8.61 -14.66 13.64
C PHE A 17 -8.27 -16.04 14.19
N LEU A 18 -9.17 -16.65 14.98
CA LEU A 18 -8.95 -17.97 15.58
C LEU A 18 -8.78 -19.07 14.51
N ALA A 19 -9.55 -19.01 13.43
CA ALA A 19 -9.46 -19.98 12.35
C ALA A 19 -8.11 -19.90 11.63
N VAL A 20 -7.63 -18.68 11.35
CA VAL A 20 -6.30 -18.46 10.75
C VAL A 20 -5.21 -18.94 11.70
N ASP A 21 -5.23 -18.51 12.96
CA ASP A 21 -4.22 -18.86 13.96
C ASP A 21 -4.08 -20.38 14.13
N ALA A 22 -5.20 -21.08 14.32
CA ALA A 22 -5.20 -22.52 14.52
C ALA A 22 -4.73 -23.29 13.26
N ASN A 23 -5.06 -22.79 12.07
CA ASN A 23 -4.57 -23.39 10.83
C ASN A 23 -3.08 -23.14 10.59
N LEU A 24 -2.55 -21.97 10.95
CA LEU A 24 -1.11 -21.69 10.88
C LEU A 24 -0.32 -22.57 11.85
N GLU A 25 -0.84 -22.79 13.07
CA GLU A 25 -0.25 -23.71 14.03
C GLU A 25 -0.28 -25.17 13.52
N LEU A 26 -1.41 -25.60 12.92
CA LEU A 26 -1.52 -26.92 12.28
C LEU A 26 -0.49 -27.08 11.15
N LEU A 27 -0.36 -26.07 10.29
CA LEU A 27 0.57 -26.06 9.17
C LEU A 27 2.01 -26.22 9.65
N GLN A 28 2.40 -25.52 10.71
CA GLN A 28 3.74 -25.63 11.30
C GLN A 28 4.03 -27.04 11.86
N ARG A 29 3.02 -27.71 12.44
CA ARG A 29 3.18 -29.03 13.06
C ARG A 29 3.12 -30.19 12.07
N THR A 30 2.24 -30.10 11.08
CA THR A 30 1.85 -31.24 10.23
C THR A 30 2.14 -31.02 8.74
N GLY A 31 2.41 -29.78 8.32
CA GLY A 31 2.51 -29.42 6.91
C GLY A 31 1.16 -29.41 6.18
N GLN A 32 0.04 -29.46 6.91
CA GLN A 32 -1.31 -29.52 6.35
C GLN A 32 -2.19 -28.36 6.86
N LEU A 33 -3.22 -28.03 6.08
CA LEU A 33 -4.27 -27.08 6.44
C LEU A 33 -5.62 -27.80 6.45
N ASP A 34 -6.50 -27.44 7.38
CA ASP A 34 -7.87 -27.96 7.43
C ASP A 34 -8.86 -26.85 7.80
N VAL A 35 -9.04 -25.92 6.87
CA VAL A 35 -9.88 -24.74 7.07
C VAL A 35 -11.33 -25.11 7.39
N PHE A 36 -11.84 -26.19 6.80
CA PHE A 36 -13.22 -26.64 7.00
C PHE A 36 -13.43 -27.18 8.41
N GLU A 37 -12.59 -28.09 8.88
CA GLU A 37 -12.76 -28.70 10.20
C GLU A 37 -12.61 -27.67 11.33
N TYR A 38 -11.63 -26.76 11.20
CA TYR A 38 -11.44 -25.68 12.17
C TYR A 38 -12.61 -24.69 12.16
N ALA A 39 -13.14 -24.32 10.99
CA ALA A 39 -14.31 -23.46 10.91
C ALA A 39 -15.54 -24.13 11.55
N ARG A 40 -15.77 -25.42 11.25
CA ARG A 40 -16.85 -26.22 11.85
C ARG A 40 -16.72 -26.29 13.37
N THR A 41 -15.52 -26.55 13.87
CA THR A 41 -15.22 -26.61 15.31
C THR A 41 -15.51 -25.27 15.99
N LEU A 42 -15.12 -24.16 15.38
CA LEU A 42 -15.39 -22.81 15.90
C LEU A 42 -16.90 -22.53 15.95
N ILE A 43 -17.62 -22.75 14.85
CA ILE A 43 -19.08 -22.53 14.79
C ILE A 43 -19.82 -23.39 15.85
N ASN A 44 -19.38 -24.62 16.07
CA ASN A 44 -19.96 -25.51 17.09
C ASN A 44 -19.65 -25.06 18.53
N SER A 45 -18.48 -24.47 18.77
CA SER A 45 -18.11 -23.95 20.10
C SER A 45 -18.86 -22.67 20.46
N ARG A 46 -19.11 -21.79 19.48
CA ARG A 46 -19.92 -20.59 19.63
C ARG A 46 -20.55 -20.20 18.30
N GLN A 47 -21.88 -20.11 18.32
CA GLN A 47 -22.65 -19.65 17.15
C GLN A 47 -22.16 -18.29 16.66
N ASN A 48 -22.20 -18.09 15.34
CA ASN A 48 -21.85 -16.85 14.64
C ASN A 48 -20.37 -16.41 14.75
N LEU A 49 -19.43 -17.32 15.07
CA LEU A 49 -17.99 -17.03 14.95
C LEU A 49 -17.55 -16.85 13.49
N ILE A 50 -18.10 -17.64 12.57
CA ILE A 50 -17.91 -17.49 11.12
C ILE A 50 -19.30 -17.56 10.50
N SER A 51 -19.87 -16.40 10.19
CA SER A 51 -21.28 -16.27 9.80
C SER A 51 -21.50 -15.84 8.35
N SER A 52 -20.43 -15.48 7.64
CA SER A 52 -20.49 -14.97 6.27
C SER A 52 -19.51 -15.69 5.35
N VAL A 53 -19.88 -15.76 4.07
CA VAL A 53 -19.01 -16.33 3.03
C VAL A 53 -17.75 -15.48 2.90
N GLU A 54 -17.87 -14.17 3.05
CA GLU A 54 -16.75 -13.22 2.96
C GLU A 54 -15.70 -13.46 4.06
N GLN A 55 -16.13 -13.78 5.30
CA GLN A 55 -15.21 -14.20 6.37
C GLN A 55 -14.51 -15.51 6.04
N TYR A 56 -15.26 -16.48 5.49
CA TYR A 56 -14.71 -17.78 5.15
C TYR A 56 -13.70 -17.68 3.99
N THR A 57 -14.03 -16.92 2.94
CA THR A 57 -13.11 -16.58 1.84
C THR A 57 -11.88 -15.86 2.35
N PHE A 58 -12.02 -14.87 3.24
CA PHE A 58 -10.89 -14.17 3.82
C PHE A 58 -9.93 -15.10 4.57
N ILE A 59 -10.43 -16.10 5.30
CA ILE A 59 -9.58 -17.10 5.96
C ILE A 59 -8.73 -17.86 4.94
N TYR A 60 -9.33 -18.29 3.81
CA TYR A 60 -8.58 -18.92 2.73
C TYR A 60 -7.55 -17.98 2.11
N ASP A 61 -7.91 -16.73 1.84
CA ASP A 61 -7.01 -15.74 1.23
C ASP A 61 -5.77 -15.51 2.11
N VAL A 62 -5.97 -15.30 3.42
CA VAL A 62 -4.87 -15.08 4.37
C VAL A 62 -3.98 -16.31 4.51
N LEU A 63 -4.56 -17.52 4.60
CA LEU A 63 -3.78 -18.74 4.68
C LEU A 63 -2.99 -19.01 3.40
N CYS A 64 -3.59 -18.75 2.24
CA CYS A 64 -2.93 -18.82 0.94
C CYS A 64 -1.74 -17.85 0.88
N GLU A 65 -1.95 -16.59 1.28
CA GLU A 65 -0.90 -15.58 1.35
C GLU A 65 0.23 -16.00 2.31
N ALA A 66 -0.10 -16.50 3.50
CA ALA A 66 0.88 -16.95 4.47
C ALA A 66 1.76 -18.09 3.92
N VAL A 67 1.16 -19.05 3.21
CA VAL A 67 1.87 -20.17 2.58
C VAL A 67 2.75 -19.69 1.42
N LEU A 68 2.23 -18.80 0.56
CA LEU A 68 2.93 -18.29 -0.61
C LEU A 68 4.11 -17.39 -0.23
N CYS A 69 3.89 -16.47 0.71
CA CYS A 69 4.91 -15.52 1.16
C CYS A 69 5.98 -16.22 2.00
N ASN A 70 5.60 -17.20 2.82
CA ASN A 70 6.48 -17.90 3.76
C ASN A 70 7.50 -16.96 4.43
N VAL A 71 7.00 -15.86 5.00
CA VAL A 71 7.85 -14.77 5.48
C VAL A 71 8.80 -15.28 6.55
N GLN A 72 10.10 -15.15 6.31
CA GLN A 72 11.15 -15.44 7.27
C GLN A 72 11.79 -14.11 7.72
N PRO A 73 11.36 -13.55 8.86
CA PRO A 73 11.91 -12.28 9.34
C PRO A 73 13.41 -12.40 9.57
N MET A 74 14.17 -11.45 9.03
CA MET A 74 15.61 -11.37 9.24
C MET A 74 15.91 -10.53 10.47
N ALA A 75 16.65 -11.09 11.42
CA ALA A 75 17.12 -10.33 12.57
C ALA A 75 18.25 -9.37 12.15
N MET A 76 18.33 -8.20 12.79
CA MET A 76 19.30 -7.15 12.43
C MET A 76 20.75 -7.63 12.38
N HIS A 77 21.15 -8.55 13.27
CA HIS A 77 22.51 -9.08 13.29
C HIS A 77 22.86 -9.92 12.04
N GLN A 78 21.86 -10.52 11.38
CA GLN A 78 22.03 -11.34 10.17
C GLN A 78 22.18 -10.48 8.91
N LEU A 79 21.80 -9.19 8.95
CA LEU A 79 21.91 -8.30 7.79
C LEU A 79 23.35 -8.12 7.32
N LYS A 80 24.32 -8.19 8.23
CA LYS A 80 25.74 -8.11 7.87
C LYS A 80 26.12 -9.27 6.96
N ASP A 81 25.73 -10.48 7.32
CA ASP A 81 26.03 -11.68 6.55
C ASP A 81 25.35 -11.62 5.18
N ARG A 82 24.05 -11.24 5.12
CA ARG A 82 23.33 -10.98 3.86
C ARG A 82 24.05 -9.95 2.99
N SER A 83 24.52 -8.84 3.58
CA SER A 83 25.23 -7.79 2.85
C SER A 83 26.56 -8.30 2.26
N THR A 84 27.26 -9.20 2.97
CA THR A 84 28.50 -9.78 2.43
C THR A 84 28.26 -10.71 1.24
N MET A 85 27.08 -11.30 1.09
CA MET A 85 26.75 -12.18 -0.03
C MET A 85 26.85 -11.45 -1.38
N TYR A 86 26.62 -10.15 -1.45
CA TYR A 86 26.75 -9.38 -2.69
C TYR A 86 28.21 -9.21 -3.18
N LYS A 87 29.22 -9.55 -2.36
CA LYS A 87 30.64 -9.46 -2.75
C LYS A 87 31.09 -10.56 -3.71
N ALA A 88 30.64 -11.80 -3.47
CA ALA A 88 31.03 -12.94 -4.29
C ALA A 88 30.03 -13.12 -5.45
N ARG A 89 30.54 -13.28 -6.68
CA ARG A 89 29.70 -13.35 -7.89
C ARG A 89 28.60 -14.42 -7.79
N LYS A 90 28.95 -15.65 -7.40
CA LYS A 90 27.99 -16.76 -7.25
C LYS A 90 26.87 -16.44 -6.26
N ASN A 91 27.22 -15.80 -5.14
CA ASN A 91 26.24 -15.44 -4.11
C ASN A 91 25.36 -14.27 -4.57
N ARG A 92 25.89 -13.34 -5.36
CA ARG A 92 25.11 -12.26 -5.97
C ARG A 92 24.05 -12.79 -6.93
N GLU A 93 24.41 -13.73 -7.81
CA GLU A 93 23.47 -14.36 -8.74
C GLU A 93 22.31 -15.07 -7.98
N LEU A 94 22.60 -15.70 -6.84
CA LEU A 94 21.57 -16.27 -5.96
C LEU A 94 20.67 -15.20 -5.32
N MET A 95 21.23 -14.08 -4.86
CA MET A 95 20.45 -12.97 -4.28
C MET A 95 19.53 -12.33 -5.33
N GLU A 96 20.03 -12.08 -6.54
CA GLU A 96 19.22 -11.52 -7.63
C GLU A 96 18.06 -12.45 -8.01
N LEU A 97 18.28 -13.77 -8.00
CA LEU A 97 17.22 -14.74 -8.22
C LEU A 97 16.16 -14.68 -7.12
N GLN A 98 16.58 -14.57 -5.86
CA GLN A 98 15.68 -14.42 -4.71
C GLN A 98 14.87 -13.11 -4.81
N ASP A 99 15.54 -11.98 -5.03
CA ASP A 99 14.89 -10.67 -5.14
C ASP A 99 13.90 -10.64 -6.33
N SER A 100 14.25 -11.27 -7.45
CA SER A 100 13.36 -11.43 -8.61
C SER A 100 12.12 -12.27 -8.30
N HIS A 101 12.30 -13.36 -7.55
CA HIS A 101 11.20 -14.19 -7.09
C HIS A 101 10.27 -13.43 -6.13
N GLU A 102 10.83 -12.73 -5.15
CA GLU A 102 10.09 -11.89 -4.20
C GLU A 102 9.30 -10.79 -4.93
N ASN A 103 9.91 -10.08 -5.88
CA ASN A 103 9.23 -9.06 -6.69
C ASN A 103 8.07 -9.63 -7.53
N LYS A 104 8.23 -10.85 -8.06
CA LYS A 104 7.16 -11.53 -8.80
C LYS A 104 6.00 -11.90 -7.88
N LEU A 105 6.28 -12.36 -6.65
CA LEU A 105 5.26 -12.64 -5.64
C LEU A 105 4.50 -11.37 -5.25
N LEU A 106 5.21 -10.26 -5.01
CA LEU A 106 4.58 -8.96 -4.72
C LEU A 106 3.62 -8.52 -5.84
N THR A 107 4.04 -8.68 -7.09
CA THR A 107 3.21 -8.33 -8.26
C THR A 107 1.97 -9.22 -8.37
N MET A 108 2.09 -10.50 -8.02
CA MET A 108 0.99 -11.46 -8.06
C MET A 108 -0.04 -11.22 -6.94
N LEU A 109 0.42 -10.89 -5.74
CA LEU A 109 -0.42 -10.68 -4.56
C LEU A 109 -1.06 -9.28 -4.53
N THR A 110 -0.42 -8.30 -5.19
CA THR A 110 -0.97 -6.94 -5.29
C THR A 110 -2.07 -6.93 -6.35
N ALA A 111 -3.32 -6.78 -5.92
CA ALA A 111 -4.44 -6.66 -6.83
C ALA A 111 -4.25 -5.45 -7.77
N PRO A 112 -4.40 -5.63 -9.11
CA PRO A 112 -4.28 -4.52 -10.03
C PRO A 112 -5.44 -3.54 -9.82
N LEU A 113 -5.11 -2.25 -9.79
CA LEU A 113 -6.12 -1.19 -9.74
C LEU A 113 -6.89 -1.15 -11.06
N ARG A 114 -8.22 -1.18 -10.98
CA ARG A 114 -9.09 -1.04 -12.15
C ARG A 114 -9.30 0.45 -12.43
N ILE A 115 -9.66 0.78 -13.67
CA ILE A 115 -10.00 2.16 -14.06
C ILE A 115 -11.10 2.74 -13.16
N GLY A 116 -12.06 1.91 -12.74
CA GLY A 116 -13.12 2.31 -11.81
C GLY A 116 -12.63 2.63 -10.39
N ASP A 117 -11.53 2.01 -9.95
CA ASP A 117 -10.92 2.29 -8.65
C ASP A 117 -10.19 3.66 -8.67
N CYS A 118 -9.84 4.17 -9.86
CA CYS A 118 -9.14 5.45 -10.10
C CYS A 118 -10.01 6.47 -10.85
N ALA A 119 -11.34 6.38 -10.74
CA ALA A 119 -12.27 7.14 -11.57
C ALA A 119 -12.09 8.65 -11.43
N GLY A 120 -11.83 9.14 -10.21
CA GLY A 120 -11.63 10.57 -9.92
C GLY A 120 -10.52 11.22 -10.74
N GLY A 121 -9.40 10.52 -10.94
CA GLY A 121 -8.29 11.03 -11.74
C GLY A 121 -8.46 10.92 -13.25
N HIS A 122 -9.37 10.06 -13.71
CA HIS A 122 -9.72 9.92 -15.12
C HIS A 122 -10.84 10.86 -15.60
N ARG A 123 -11.41 11.69 -14.71
CA ARG A 123 -12.36 12.76 -15.08
C ARG A 123 -11.71 13.76 -16.03
N LEU A 124 -12.49 14.31 -16.97
CA LEU A 124 -11.98 15.18 -18.04
C LEU A 124 -11.20 16.39 -17.49
N GLU A 125 -11.70 16.98 -16.41
CA GLU A 125 -11.12 18.10 -15.68
C GLU A 125 -9.83 17.75 -14.90
N ASN A 126 -9.59 16.47 -14.62
CA ASN A 126 -8.46 15.98 -13.81
C ASN A 126 -7.38 15.28 -14.64
N ARG A 127 -7.71 14.75 -15.83
CA ARG A 127 -6.73 14.10 -16.74
C ARG A 127 -5.48 14.94 -16.97
N GLY A 128 -5.65 16.25 -17.14
CA GLY A 128 -4.54 17.17 -17.34
C GLY A 128 -3.61 17.28 -16.13
N LYS A 129 -4.10 17.02 -14.91
CA LYS A 129 -3.34 17.18 -13.65
C LYS A 129 -2.40 16.00 -13.37
N ASN A 130 -2.53 14.89 -14.10
CA ASN A 130 -1.64 13.74 -13.98
C ASN A 130 -0.45 13.86 -14.93
N ARG A 131 0.73 13.41 -14.53
CA ARG A 131 1.91 13.33 -15.41
C ARG A 131 1.82 12.17 -16.39
N ASP A 132 1.33 11.02 -15.92
CA ASP A 132 1.07 9.82 -16.72
C ASP A 132 -0.38 9.39 -16.52
N VAL A 133 -1.09 9.14 -17.61
CA VAL A 133 -2.49 8.70 -17.58
C VAL A 133 -2.64 7.28 -17.05
N MET A 134 -1.57 6.48 -17.06
CA MET A 134 -1.54 5.12 -16.52
C MET A 134 -1.17 5.09 -15.02
N VAL A 135 -0.74 6.22 -14.45
CA VAL A 135 -0.34 6.33 -13.05
C VAL A 135 -1.23 7.35 -12.35
N VAL A 136 -2.38 6.85 -11.89
CA VAL A 136 -3.47 7.64 -11.31
C VAL A 136 -3.82 7.05 -9.94
N PRO A 137 -4.02 7.88 -8.90
CA PRO A 137 -4.24 7.37 -7.56
C PRO A 137 -5.62 6.71 -7.46
N PRO A 138 -5.77 5.62 -6.69
CA PRO A 138 -7.07 5.07 -6.41
C PRO A 138 -7.86 6.01 -5.48
N ASP A 139 -9.16 6.15 -5.75
CA ASP A 139 -10.03 7.12 -5.08
C ASP A 139 -10.10 6.91 -3.56
N HIS A 140 -9.96 5.66 -3.10
CA HIS A 140 -10.03 5.31 -1.68
C HIS A 140 -8.77 5.64 -0.86
N ALA A 141 -7.63 5.93 -1.52
CA ALA A 141 -6.37 6.27 -0.86
C ALA A 141 -5.88 7.67 -1.22
N ARG A 142 -6.67 8.44 -1.97
CA ARG A 142 -6.30 9.77 -2.44
C ARG A 142 -6.62 10.84 -1.38
N PRO A 143 -5.69 11.76 -1.05
CA PRO A 143 -6.01 12.90 -0.22
C PRO A 143 -6.94 13.87 -0.96
N TYR A 144 -7.88 14.45 -0.22
CA TYR A 144 -8.78 15.49 -0.73
C TYR A 144 -8.25 16.87 -0.35
N LEU A 145 -8.29 17.80 -1.30
CA LEU A 145 -8.00 19.21 -1.06
C LEU A 145 -9.30 19.92 -0.69
N GLN A 146 -9.27 20.68 0.40
CA GLN A 146 -10.41 21.39 0.97
C GLN A 146 -10.31 22.89 0.71
N THR A 147 -9.09 23.45 0.76
CA THR A 147 -8.87 24.88 0.53
C THR A 147 -9.01 25.20 -0.96
N LEU A 148 -9.79 26.24 -1.27
CA LEU A 148 -9.95 26.72 -2.64
C LEU A 148 -8.63 27.30 -3.15
N HIS A 149 -8.20 26.88 -4.33
CA HIS A 149 -6.95 27.31 -4.93
C HIS A 149 -7.01 27.23 -6.46
N GLY A 150 -6.20 28.06 -7.12
CA GLY A 150 -6.15 28.14 -8.57
C GLY A 150 -7.50 28.42 -9.24
N GLU A 151 -7.54 28.25 -10.56
CA GLU A 151 -8.74 28.46 -11.39
C GLU A 151 -9.42 27.13 -11.79
N SER A 152 -9.06 26.01 -11.15
CA SER A 152 -9.52 24.69 -11.57
C SER A 152 -11.00 24.47 -11.24
N LYS A 153 -11.74 23.88 -12.19
CA LYS A 153 -13.14 23.45 -11.98
C LYS A 153 -13.30 22.37 -10.89
N ASP A 154 -12.26 21.58 -10.66
CA ASP A 154 -12.20 20.59 -9.58
C ASP A 154 -10.94 20.85 -8.74
N TYR A 155 -11.03 21.76 -7.78
CA TYR A 155 -9.91 22.05 -6.89
C TYR A 155 -9.65 20.92 -5.88
N THR A 156 -10.50 19.88 -5.79
CA THR A 156 -10.35 18.82 -4.78
C THR A 156 -9.33 17.74 -5.18
N TYR A 157 -8.86 17.78 -6.42
CA TYR A 157 -8.05 16.73 -7.03
C TYR A 157 -6.55 17.05 -7.10
N ILE A 158 -5.73 16.10 -6.65
CA ILE A 158 -4.28 16.03 -6.89
C ILE A 158 -3.85 14.56 -7.07
N ASN A 159 -2.83 14.32 -7.89
CA ASN A 159 -2.21 13.00 -8.07
C ASN A 159 -1.29 12.67 -6.89
N ALA A 160 -1.90 12.22 -5.79
CA ALA A 160 -1.21 11.80 -4.58
C ALA A 160 -1.96 10.63 -3.91
N VAL A 161 -1.27 9.89 -3.05
CA VAL A 161 -1.84 8.84 -2.20
C VAL A 161 -1.37 9.00 -0.76
N GLU A 162 -2.26 8.75 0.18
CA GLU A 162 -1.93 8.56 1.59
C GLU A 162 -1.39 7.14 1.79
N VAL A 163 -0.27 7.03 2.49
CA VAL A 163 0.42 5.77 2.75
C VAL A 163 0.60 5.62 4.25
N ASP A 164 0.25 4.44 4.75
CA ASP A 164 0.45 4.07 6.14
C ASP A 164 1.94 4.01 6.47
N GLY A 165 2.32 4.54 7.63
CA GLY A 165 3.67 4.39 8.15
C GLY A 165 3.76 3.24 9.14
N PHE A 166 4.90 3.17 9.83
CA PHE A 166 5.14 2.10 10.79
C PHE A 166 4.26 2.24 12.04
N THR A 167 4.00 3.48 12.48
CA THR A 167 3.29 3.75 13.75
C THR A 167 1.90 4.32 13.57
N ARG A 168 1.61 4.95 12.41
CA ARG A 168 0.37 5.69 12.17
C ARG A 168 -0.19 5.39 10.80
N LYS A 169 -1.52 5.37 10.69
CA LYS A 169 -2.24 5.37 9.42
C LYS A 169 -2.07 6.72 8.72
N ALA A 170 -2.06 6.72 7.39
CA ALA A 170 -1.89 7.92 6.57
C ALA A 170 -0.73 8.83 7.05
N GLU A 171 0.42 8.22 7.36
CA GLU A 171 1.59 8.93 7.91
C GLU A 171 2.38 9.66 6.82
N PHE A 172 2.37 9.13 5.60
CA PHE A 172 3.07 9.69 4.46
C PHE A 172 2.09 10.05 3.36
N ILE A 173 2.40 11.09 2.60
CA ILE A 173 1.74 11.40 1.35
C ILE A 173 2.77 11.24 0.24
N VAL A 174 2.47 10.35 -0.72
CA VAL A 174 3.31 10.13 -1.89
C VAL A 174 2.64 10.80 -3.08
N THR A 175 3.34 11.72 -3.72
CA THR A 175 2.84 12.49 -4.87
C THR A 175 3.89 12.51 -5.98
N GLU A 176 3.43 12.65 -7.22
CA GLU A 176 4.33 13.01 -8.33
C GLU A 176 4.95 14.40 -8.09
N TRP A 177 6.07 14.67 -8.77
CA TRP A 177 6.61 16.03 -8.84
C TRP A 177 5.54 16.97 -9.41
N PRO A 178 5.25 18.13 -8.79
CA PRO A 178 4.19 19.01 -9.26
C PRO A 178 4.45 19.52 -10.67
N LYS A 179 3.40 19.55 -11.48
CA LYS A 179 3.40 20.22 -12.80
C LYS A 179 3.21 21.72 -12.57
N GLN A 180 3.58 22.54 -13.54
CA GLN A 180 3.37 23.99 -13.48
C GLN A 180 1.91 24.36 -13.15
N GLN A 181 0.95 23.65 -13.75
CA GLN A 181 -0.49 23.87 -13.52
C GLN A 181 -1.06 23.24 -12.25
N THR A 182 -0.25 22.52 -11.46
CA THR A 182 -0.67 21.88 -10.20
C THR A 182 0.15 22.36 -9.00
N LEU A 183 0.92 23.45 -9.15
CA LEU A 183 1.72 24.03 -8.08
C LEU A 183 0.84 24.51 -6.91
N ASP A 184 -0.25 25.20 -7.22
CA ASP A 184 -1.21 25.66 -6.20
C ASP A 184 -1.85 24.48 -5.45
N SER A 185 -2.18 23.41 -6.17
CA SER A 185 -2.71 22.18 -5.58
C SER A 185 -1.69 21.48 -4.69
N PHE A 186 -0.41 21.51 -5.05
CA PHE A 186 0.66 20.95 -4.23
C PHE A 186 0.83 21.72 -2.91
N TRP A 187 0.84 23.05 -2.95
CA TRP A 187 0.93 23.84 -1.72
C TRP A 187 -0.33 23.74 -0.87
N THR A 188 -1.49 23.61 -1.52
CA THR A 188 -2.74 23.33 -0.81
C THR A 188 -2.71 21.96 -0.14
N LEU A 189 -2.16 20.93 -0.79
CA LEU A 189 -1.96 19.61 -0.18
C LEU A 189 -1.09 19.73 1.08
N VAL A 190 0.04 20.45 0.97
CA VAL A 190 0.96 20.68 2.10
C VAL A 190 0.25 21.38 3.25
N PHE A 191 -0.56 22.41 2.96
CA PHE A 191 -1.29 23.17 3.94
C PHE A 191 -2.44 22.36 4.59
N ASP A 192 -3.35 21.82 3.79
CA ASP A 192 -4.55 21.11 4.24
C ASP A 192 -4.21 19.86 5.06
N HIS A 193 -3.12 19.16 4.70
CA HIS A 193 -2.67 17.94 5.37
C HIS A 193 -1.59 18.21 6.42
N ASN A 194 -1.33 19.48 6.76
CA ASN A 194 -0.38 19.89 7.78
C ASN A 194 1.00 19.22 7.60
N VAL A 195 1.52 19.23 6.38
CA VAL A 195 2.79 18.61 6.02
C VAL A 195 3.94 19.49 6.52
N HIS A 196 4.76 18.95 7.40
CA HIS A 196 5.90 19.66 8.00
C HIS A 196 7.22 19.44 7.26
N THR A 197 7.30 18.42 6.41
CA THR A 197 8.53 18.02 5.73
C THR A 197 8.24 17.51 4.34
N VAL A 198 8.91 18.08 3.34
CA VAL A 198 8.83 17.66 1.95
C VAL A 198 10.15 17.00 1.57
N ILE A 199 10.09 15.75 1.12
CA ILE A 199 11.24 14.98 0.67
C ILE A 199 11.17 14.85 -0.85
N CYS A 200 12.21 15.31 -1.55
CA CYS A 200 12.31 15.16 -3.01
C CYS A 200 13.28 14.03 -3.34
N LEU A 201 12.77 12.96 -3.97
CA LEU A 201 13.55 11.77 -4.34
C LEU A 201 14.11 11.82 -5.77
N THR A 202 13.79 12.86 -6.55
CA THR A 202 14.28 13.01 -7.91
C THR A 202 15.52 13.89 -7.95
N ASN A 203 16.57 13.42 -8.62
CA ASN A 203 17.61 14.31 -9.11
C ASN A 203 17.04 15.08 -10.31
N GLN A 204 16.78 16.37 -10.12
CA GLN A 204 16.43 17.26 -11.24
C GLN A 204 17.53 17.23 -12.32
N PRO A 205 17.21 17.46 -13.60
CA PRO A 205 18.20 17.45 -14.68
C PRO A 205 19.41 18.33 -14.31
N THR A 206 20.60 17.90 -14.75
CA THR A 206 21.94 18.36 -14.34
C THR A 206 22.23 19.86 -14.53
N ASP A 207 21.29 20.67 -15.03
CA ASP A 207 21.45 22.11 -15.23
C ASP A 207 21.11 22.94 -13.97
N THR A 208 22.16 23.46 -13.34
CA THR A 208 22.14 24.29 -12.13
C THR A 208 21.36 25.62 -12.29
N LYS A 209 21.15 26.14 -13.52
CA LYS A 209 20.34 27.36 -13.73
C LYS A 209 18.84 27.08 -13.72
N ALA A 210 18.42 25.93 -14.23
CA ALA A 210 17.04 25.46 -14.12
C ALA A 210 16.67 25.17 -12.65
N ARG A 211 17.61 24.61 -11.87
CA ARG A 211 17.48 24.33 -10.43
C ARG A 211 17.00 25.53 -9.61
N LYS A 212 17.69 26.67 -9.72
CA LYS A 212 17.32 27.87 -8.97
C LYS A 212 15.97 28.43 -9.42
N ARG A 213 15.65 28.36 -10.72
CA ARG A 213 14.36 28.90 -11.21
C ARG A 213 13.16 28.05 -10.77
N GLU A 214 13.23 26.73 -10.90
CA GLU A 214 12.10 25.85 -10.56
C GLU A 214 11.93 25.70 -9.03
N PHE A 215 13.02 25.64 -8.27
CA PHE A 215 12.93 25.67 -6.81
C PHE A 215 12.45 27.04 -6.31
N ASN A 216 12.95 28.16 -6.86
CA ASN A 216 12.48 29.50 -6.48
C ASN A 216 11.01 29.74 -6.86
N LYS A 217 10.48 29.07 -7.90
CA LYS A 217 9.03 29.08 -8.20
C LYS A 217 8.21 28.36 -7.13
N LEU A 218 8.77 27.31 -6.50
CA LEU A 218 8.12 26.62 -5.40
C LEU A 218 8.13 27.46 -4.12
N ILE A 219 9.26 28.08 -3.77
CA ILE A 219 9.44 28.74 -2.46
C ILE A 219 9.07 30.24 -2.39
N ASN A 220 8.78 30.91 -3.51
CA ASN A 220 8.49 32.36 -3.54
C ASN A 220 7.00 32.68 -3.82
N ILE A 221 6.09 31.87 -3.31
CA ILE A 221 4.66 32.22 -3.15
C ILE A 221 4.47 32.68 -1.71
#